data_AF-A0A2E1KVS3-F1
#
_entry.id   AF-A0A2E1KVS3-F1
#
_cell.length_a   1.000
_cell.length_b   1.000
_cell.length_c   1.000
_cell.angle_alpha   90.00
_cell.angle_beta   90.00
_cell.angle_gamma   90.00
#
_symmetry.space_group_name_H-M   'P 1'
#
loop_
_entity.id
_entity.type
_entity.pdbx_description
1 polymer ?
#
loop_
_entity_poly.entity_id
_entity_poly.type
_entity_poly.pdbx_seq_one_letter_code
_entity_poly.pdbx_strand_id
1 'polypeptide(L)'
;MLEINLTDTITITVDGHRAQVPKGVNVIEAMRAVGKEKAIPHYCYHPKLSVVGNCRMCLVEVGNPMRDRESGEPILDENGVPKIGWIPKPVIACSTQVTEGMHIRTDSPTVLECRNGVTEFLLINHPLDCPICDQAGECRLQEFSAEHGRGYSRFKEEKNVKPKRTRLGPRVTLDDERCILCSRCIRFSQEIVQDDVLGFVDRGTYSTLTCYPGKELSNNYSLNTVDICPVGALTSTDFRFKMRVWFLKRTRSICTESSVGANTEVWSREGKIYRITPRRNDAVNDTWMTDSGRSLFKAFESEDRRTAYAVDRVSKTLEDAIAATISLLEAGSVGIIGSAHSTVEEQFLLRQLVEKTEASFEMVQHQGTGDGLLLSEDRTPNLRGALITGLIDTLPQTKLENLRTKIEAGAIRTLLVFNEDLQDLSIDLDTIKHPIEVIYFGSVANSTSQRAKVIFPSLSVFEKSGTFINQNFRLQQFLQAIPAPLGLISDAAVLRQILLAMGEGEADEPFSIEAIWKSLSETIPSFKGIEWSSIPEEGIALEAGAFKDLPFVETENLKYKPRSVEAVAQT
;
A
#
# COMPACT_ATOMS: atom_id res chain seq x y z
N MET A 1 -3.85 -0.49 -20.59
CA MET A 1 -2.74 -1.38 -20.19
C MET A 1 -2.51 -2.34 -21.35
N LEU A 2 -1.31 -2.44 -21.89
CA LEU A 2 -0.96 -3.67 -22.60
C LEU A 2 -0.72 -4.69 -21.49
N GLU A 3 -1.65 -5.62 -21.30
CA GLU A 3 -1.28 -6.91 -20.73
C GLU A 3 -0.04 -7.36 -21.50
N ILE A 4 1.08 -7.55 -20.80
CA ILE A 4 2.29 -8.06 -21.42
C ILE A 4 1.96 -9.49 -21.83
N ASN A 5 1.45 -9.65 -23.04
CA ASN A 5 1.15 -10.93 -23.63
C ASN A 5 2.51 -11.60 -23.88
N LEU A 6 2.93 -12.45 -22.94
CA LEU A 6 4.21 -13.16 -22.97
C LEU A 6 4.33 -14.13 -24.16
N THR A 7 3.32 -14.21 -25.02
CA THR A 7 3.23 -15.12 -26.15
C THR A 7 3.89 -14.58 -27.43
N ASP A 8 4.10 -13.26 -27.59
CA ASP A 8 4.79 -12.67 -28.75
C ASP A 8 6.05 -11.92 -28.29
N THR A 9 7.17 -12.65 -28.26
CA THR A 9 8.49 -12.11 -27.89
C THR A 9 9.36 -11.87 -29.11
N ILE A 10 10.19 -10.83 -29.03
CA ILE A 10 11.20 -10.50 -30.04
C ILE A 10 12.60 -10.62 -29.46
N THR A 11 13.57 -10.93 -30.32
CA THR A 11 14.97 -11.05 -29.92
C THR A 11 15.65 -9.70 -30.04
N ILE A 12 16.23 -9.22 -28.95
CA ILE A 12 17.10 -8.04 -28.92
C ILE A 12 18.49 -8.43 -28.42
N THR A 13 19.48 -7.57 -28.63
CA THR A 13 20.82 -7.71 -28.07
C THR A 13 21.17 -6.49 -27.22
N VAL A 14 21.47 -6.70 -25.95
CA VAL A 14 21.77 -5.65 -24.96
C VAL A 14 23.19 -5.82 -24.46
N ASP A 15 24.05 -4.85 -24.74
CA ASP A 15 25.48 -4.89 -24.39
C ASP A 15 26.14 -6.21 -24.81
N GLY A 16 25.85 -6.66 -26.04
CA GLY A 16 26.36 -7.92 -26.61
C GLY A 16 25.62 -9.19 -26.21
N HIS A 17 24.66 -9.13 -25.29
CA HIS A 17 23.92 -10.29 -24.80
C HIS A 17 22.53 -10.38 -25.44
N ARG A 18 22.19 -11.52 -26.05
CA ARG A 18 20.86 -11.75 -26.61
C ARG A 18 19.84 -11.96 -25.51
N ALA A 19 18.65 -11.38 -25.69
CA ALA A 19 17.53 -11.54 -24.78
C ALA A 19 16.19 -11.54 -25.51
N GLN A 20 15.22 -12.27 -24.98
CA GLN A 20 13.84 -12.26 -25.42
C GLN A 20 13.06 -11.22 -24.62
N VAL A 21 12.34 -10.35 -25.32
CA VAL A 21 11.50 -9.31 -24.68
C VAL A 21 10.13 -9.26 -25.33
N PRO A 22 9.08 -8.83 -24.60
CA PRO A 22 7.76 -8.68 -25.19
C PRO A 22 7.78 -7.67 -26.35
N LYS A 23 7.07 -7.97 -27.43
CA LYS A 23 6.99 -7.08 -28.58
C LYS A 23 6.24 -5.78 -28.25
N GLY A 24 6.69 -4.66 -28.81
CA GLY A 24 6.01 -3.37 -28.72
C GLY A 24 6.27 -2.57 -27.44
N VAL A 25 7.02 -3.11 -26.48
CA VAL A 25 7.44 -2.37 -25.27
C VAL A 25 8.54 -1.36 -25.60
N ASN A 26 8.73 -0.36 -24.74
CA ASN A 26 9.84 0.57 -24.87
C ASN A 26 11.16 -0.08 -24.44
N VAL A 27 12.30 0.42 -24.94
CA VAL A 27 13.64 -0.06 -24.55
C VAL A 27 13.81 -0.07 -23.03
N ILE A 28 13.30 0.94 -22.32
CA ILE A 28 13.39 1.00 -20.85
C ILE A 28 12.61 -0.13 -20.14
N GLU A 29 11.50 -0.58 -20.73
CA GLU A 29 10.68 -1.68 -20.21
C GLU A 29 11.28 -3.04 -20.59
N ALA A 30 11.85 -3.14 -21.79
CA ALA A 30 12.63 -4.28 -22.24
C ALA A 30 13.82 -4.56 -21.30
N MET A 31 14.51 -3.51 -20.82
CA MET A 31 15.59 -3.70 -19.83
C MET A 31 15.09 -4.32 -18.53
N ARG A 32 13.86 -4.00 -18.10
CA ARG A 32 13.26 -4.61 -16.92
C ARG A 32 12.92 -6.08 -17.14
N ALA A 33 12.42 -6.44 -18.32
CA ALA A 33 12.11 -7.84 -18.64
C ALA A 33 13.35 -8.75 -18.60
N VAL A 34 14.55 -8.20 -18.80
CA VAL A 34 15.82 -8.94 -18.80
C VAL A 34 16.64 -8.77 -17.50
N GLY A 35 16.04 -8.20 -16.45
CA GLY A 35 16.69 -7.99 -15.15
C GLY A 35 17.80 -6.94 -15.13
N LYS A 36 17.80 -6.02 -16.11
CA LYS A 36 18.74 -4.89 -16.24
C LYS A 36 18.06 -3.53 -16.04
N GLU A 37 17.00 -3.45 -15.25
CA GLU A 37 16.22 -2.20 -15.08
C GLU A 37 17.05 -1.03 -14.52
N LYS A 38 18.13 -1.30 -13.79
CA LYS A 38 19.05 -0.29 -13.25
C LYS A 38 20.05 0.23 -14.29
N ALA A 39 20.18 -0.41 -15.46
CA ALA A 39 21.15 -0.01 -16.48
C ALA A 39 20.79 1.33 -17.18
N ILE A 40 19.54 1.77 -17.07
CA ILE A 40 19.04 2.99 -17.71
C ILE A 40 18.51 3.98 -16.64
N PRO A 41 19.32 4.98 -16.24
CA PRO A 41 18.88 6.00 -15.29
C PRO A 41 17.79 6.88 -15.90
N HIS A 42 16.84 7.33 -15.08
CA HIS A 42 15.71 8.13 -15.57
C HIS A 42 15.05 8.97 -14.46
N TYR A 43 14.62 10.19 -14.80
CA TYR A 43 13.90 11.08 -13.88
C TYR A 43 12.44 11.31 -14.23
N CYS A 44 12.09 11.52 -15.51
CA CYS A 44 10.71 11.82 -15.88
C CYS A 44 9.89 10.54 -16.12
N TYR A 45 10.51 9.47 -16.62
CA TYR A 45 9.81 8.20 -16.87
C TYR A 45 9.27 7.63 -15.56
N HIS A 46 8.03 7.15 -15.57
CA HIS A 46 7.42 6.43 -14.47
C HIS A 46 6.52 5.37 -15.10
N PRO A 47 6.55 4.09 -14.65
CA PRO A 47 5.86 3.00 -15.35
C PRO A 47 4.33 3.11 -15.35
N LYS A 48 3.77 4.00 -14.53
CA LYS A 48 2.32 4.24 -14.42
C LYS A 48 1.90 5.64 -14.88
N LEU A 49 2.75 6.35 -15.63
CA LEU A 49 2.44 7.67 -16.21
C LEU A 49 2.86 7.71 -17.68
N SER A 50 2.26 8.61 -18.47
CA SER A 50 2.57 8.79 -19.89
C SER A 50 4.05 9.14 -20.15
N VAL A 51 4.58 8.84 -21.33
CA VAL A 51 5.99 9.13 -21.67
C VAL A 51 6.14 10.54 -22.21
N VAL A 52 7.08 11.33 -21.65
CA VAL A 52 7.33 12.74 -22.08
C VAL A 52 8.74 13.02 -22.60
N GLY A 53 9.75 12.28 -22.14
CA GLY A 53 11.14 12.47 -22.56
C GLY A 53 11.83 13.77 -22.12
N ASN A 54 11.26 14.54 -21.17
CA ASN A 54 11.78 15.85 -20.76
C ASN A 54 13.20 15.82 -20.20
N CYS A 55 13.56 14.80 -19.42
CA CYS A 55 14.83 14.79 -18.66
C CYS A 55 16.06 14.30 -19.43
N ARG A 56 15.88 13.56 -20.53
CA ARG A 56 16.96 12.97 -21.35
C ARG A 56 18.00 12.10 -20.61
N MET A 57 17.79 11.71 -19.36
CA MET A 57 18.74 10.87 -18.61
C MET A 57 18.82 9.43 -19.16
N CYS A 58 17.74 8.95 -19.78
CA CYS A 58 17.63 7.59 -20.30
C CYS A 58 18.22 7.41 -21.72
N LEU A 59 19.23 8.20 -22.10
CA LEU A 59 19.85 8.08 -23.42
C LEU A 59 20.61 6.76 -23.55
N VAL A 60 20.45 6.11 -24.70
CA VAL A 60 21.11 4.86 -25.10
C VAL A 60 21.46 4.91 -26.58
N GLU A 61 22.47 4.14 -26.98
CA GLU A 61 22.74 3.92 -28.41
C GLU A 61 21.96 2.70 -28.88
N VAL A 62 21.28 2.84 -30.02
CA VAL A 62 20.57 1.75 -30.66
C VAL A 62 21.04 1.57 -32.09
N GLY A 63 20.97 0.36 -32.59
CA GLY A 63 21.31 0.01 -33.96
C GLY A 63 20.57 -1.24 -34.40
N ASN A 64 20.52 -1.46 -35.70
CA ASN A 64 19.95 -2.67 -36.29
C ASN A 64 20.98 -3.32 -37.23
N PRO A 65 20.94 -4.64 -37.45
CA PRO A 65 21.75 -5.30 -38.46
C PRO A 65 21.52 -4.65 -39.83
N MET A 66 22.61 -4.23 -40.48
CA MET A 66 22.56 -3.68 -41.82
C MET A 66 22.11 -4.77 -42.78
N ARG A 67 21.21 -4.44 -43.71
CA ARG A 67 20.74 -5.34 -44.76
C ARG A 67 21.11 -4.77 -46.12
N ASP A 68 21.48 -5.65 -47.04
CA ASP A 68 21.70 -5.29 -48.43
C ASP A 68 20.39 -4.83 -49.07
N ARG A 69 20.46 -3.79 -49.92
CA ARG A 69 19.25 -3.16 -50.50
C ARG A 69 18.63 -3.98 -51.62
N GLU A 70 19.40 -4.85 -52.27
CA GLU A 70 18.95 -5.67 -53.39
C GLU A 70 18.55 -7.08 -52.92
N SER A 71 19.34 -7.71 -52.06
CA SER A 71 19.08 -9.08 -51.59
C SER A 71 18.30 -9.18 -50.27
N GLY A 72 18.29 -8.11 -49.45
CA GLY A 72 17.68 -8.12 -48.12
C GLY A 72 18.44 -8.92 -47.06
N GLU A 73 19.58 -9.53 -47.42
CA GLU A 73 20.42 -10.31 -46.52
C GLU A 73 21.27 -9.42 -45.60
N PRO A 74 21.61 -9.88 -44.38
CA PRO A 74 22.45 -9.10 -43.47
C PRO A 74 23.86 -8.92 -44.02
N ILE A 75 24.34 -7.67 -44.05
CA ILE A 75 25.73 -7.35 -44.42
C ILE A 75 26.63 -7.80 -43.27
N LEU A 76 27.56 -8.71 -43.55
CA LEU A 76 28.51 -9.22 -42.56
C LEU A 76 29.76 -8.33 -42.49
N ASP A 77 30.38 -8.28 -41.30
CA ASP A 77 31.68 -7.68 -41.08
C ASP A 77 32.82 -8.66 -41.41
N GLU A 78 34.07 -8.21 -41.22
CA GLU A 78 35.30 -8.97 -41.51
C GLU A 78 35.39 -10.29 -40.71
N ASN A 79 34.61 -10.42 -39.62
CA ASN A 79 34.57 -11.61 -38.76
C ASN A 79 33.34 -12.49 -39.03
N GLY A 80 32.54 -12.20 -40.07
CA GLY A 80 31.33 -12.95 -40.40
C GLY A 80 30.14 -12.65 -39.50
N VAL A 81 30.19 -11.56 -38.70
CA VAL A 81 29.10 -11.13 -37.82
C VAL A 81 28.28 -10.04 -38.51
N PRO A 82 26.93 -10.00 -38.37
CA PRO A 82 26.13 -8.92 -38.96
C PRO A 82 26.63 -7.54 -38.53
N LYS A 83 26.99 -6.70 -39.49
CA LYS A 83 27.42 -5.33 -39.28
C LYS A 83 26.25 -4.51 -38.76
N ILE A 84 26.40 -3.90 -37.59
CA ILE A 84 25.33 -3.11 -36.96
C ILE A 84 25.40 -1.65 -37.43
N GLY A 85 24.29 -1.17 -38.00
CA GLY A 85 24.08 0.22 -38.34
C GLY A 85 23.62 1.00 -37.12
N TRP A 86 24.55 1.53 -36.34
CA TRP A 86 24.25 2.36 -35.17
C TRP A 86 23.66 3.70 -35.59
N ILE A 87 22.61 4.14 -34.90
CA ILE A 87 22.04 5.47 -35.11
C ILE A 87 23.08 6.52 -34.68
N PRO A 88 23.34 7.58 -35.48
CA PRO A 88 24.40 8.55 -35.19
C PRO A 88 24.23 9.33 -33.88
N LYS A 89 23.03 9.38 -33.32
CA LYS A 89 22.70 10.09 -32.08
C LYS A 89 22.05 9.12 -31.09
N PRO A 90 22.45 9.15 -29.80
CA PRO A 90 21.72 8.42 -28.77
C PRO A 90 20.24 8.81 -28.72
N VAL A 91 19.39 7.82 -28.46
CA VAL A 91 17.92 7.96 -28.41
C VAL A 91 17.42 7.78 -26.99
N ILE A 92 16.21 8.27 -26.70
CA ILE A 92 15.60 8.10 -25.39
C ILE A 92 15.02 6.68 -25.25
N ALA A 93 15.52 5.91 -24.29
CA ALA A 93 15.03 4.56 -24.03
C ALA A 93 13.56 4.52 -23.58
N CYS A 94 13.04 5.60 -22.99
CA CYS A 94 11.68 5.63 -22.47
C CYS A 94 10.58 5.70 -23.53
N SER A 95 10.90 6.10 -24.76
CA SER A 95 9.93 6.23 -25.86
C SER A 95 10.30 5.40 -27.10
N THR A 96 11.53 4.89 -27.17
CA THR A 96 11.96 4.07 -28.31
C THR A 96 11.42 2.67 -28.13
N GLN A 97 10.59 2.19 -29.05
CA GLN A 97 10.08 0.82 -29.02
C GLN A 97 11.14 -0.17 -29.51
N VAL A 98 11.17 -1.36 -28.91
CA VAL A 98 12.05 -2.44 -29.35
C VAL A 98 11.57 -3.05 -30.67
N THR A 99 12.53 -3.41 -31.54
CA THR A 99 12.28 -4.10 -32.81
C THR A 99 13.11 -5.37 -32.90
N GLU A 100 12.67 -6.34 -33.70
CA GLU A 100 13.39 -7.61 -33.88
C GLU A 100 14.83 -7.35 -34.36
N GLY A 101 15.79 -8.00 -33.71
CA GLY A 101 17.22 -7.84 -34.00
C GLY A 101 17.85 -6.53 -33.50
N MET A 102 17.13 -5.70 -32.73
CA MET A 102 17.67 -4.43 -32.23
C MET A 102 18.86 -4.66 -31.30
N HIS A 103 19.95 -3.94 -31.54
CA HIS A 103 21.12 -3.85 -30.68
C HIS A 103 21.06 -2.58 -29.84
N ILE A 104 21.30 -2.69 -28.54
CA ILE A 104 21.27 -1.60 -27.57
C ILE A 104 22.60 -1.60 -26.81
N ARG A 105 23.25 -0.42 -26.72
CA ARG A 105 24.40 -0.18 -25.85
C ARG A 105 24.01 0.82 -24.78
N THR A 106 24.22 0.42 -23.53
CA THR A 106 23.85 1.23 -22.35
C THR A 106 25.06 1.91 -21.70
N ASP A 107 26.27 1.50 -22.05
CA ASP A 107 27.53 1.86 -21.38
C ASP A 107 28.62 2.37 -22.34
N SER A 108 28.27 2.65 -23.60
CA SER A 108 29.25 3.17 -24.58
C SER A 108 29.79 4.54 -24.16
N PRO A 109 31.01 4.93 -24.59
CA PRO A 109 31.60 6.23 -24.23
C PRO A 109 30.68 7.42 -24.55
N THR A 110 29.97 7.37 -25.67
CA THR A 110 28.98 8.39 -26.06
C THR A 110 27.83 8.47 -25.07
N VAL A 111 27.28 7.32 -24.64
CA VAL A 111 26.15 7.26 -23.70
C VAL A 111 26.57 7.80 -22.34
N LEU A 112 27.74 7.40 -21.84
CA LEU A 112 28.29 7.89 -20.57
C LEU A 112 28.51 9.41 -20.62
N GLU A 113 29.06 9.94 -21.71
CA GLU A 113 29.26 11.39 -21.86
C GLU A 113 27.92 12.16 -21.95
N CYS A 114 26.91 11.59 -22.61
CA CYS A 114 25.57 12.16 -22.63
C CYS A 114 24.95 12.20 -21.22
N ARG A 115 25.06 11.13 -20.44
CA ARG A 115 24.57 11.06 -19.06
C ARG A 115 25.29 12.09 -18.17
N ASN A 116 26.62 12.19 -18.27
CA ASN A 116 27.42 13.22 -17.60
C ASN A 116 26.92 14.63 -17.95
N GLY A 117 26.69 14.91 -19.23
CA GLY A 117 26.19 16.19 -19.71
C GLY A 117 24.79 16.52 -19.17
N VAL A 118 23.87 15.56 -19.20
CA VAL A 118 22.52 15.74 -18.64
C VAL A 118 22.57 15.98 -17.14
N THR A 119 23.34 15.20 -16.38
CA THR A 119 23.55 15.41 -14.94
C THR A 119 24.08 16.81 -14.67
N GLU A 120 25.07 17.26 -15.44
CA GLU A 120 25.61 18.60 -15.31
C GLU A 120 24.56 19.68 -15.56
N PHE A 121 23.78 19.61 -16.65
CA PHE A 121 22.70 20.57 -16.93
C PHE A 121 21.65 20.62 -15.82
N LEU A 122 21.30 19.47 -15.23
CA LEU A 122 20.35 19.42 -14.11
C LEU A 122 20.92 20.10 -12.86
N LEU A 123 22.23 20.01 -12.62
CA LEU A 123 22.90 20.59 -11.46
C LEU A 123 23.28 22.06 -11.61
N ILE A 124 23.24 22.63 -12.83
CA ILE A 124 23.58 24.04 -13.09
C ILE A 124 22.78 24.97 -12.17
N ASN A 125 21.45 24.87 -12.17
CA ASN A 125 20.58 25.74 -11.35
C ASN A 125 20.04 25.04 -10.10
N HIS A 126 20.35 23.75 -9.88
CA HIS A 126 19.95 23.07 -8.65
C HIS A 126 20.70 23.66 -7.44
N PRO A 127 20.01 23.94 -6.32
CA PRO A 127 20.61 24.58 -5.15
C PRO A 127 21.51 23.61 -4.39
N LEU A 128 22.45 24.17 -3.63
CA LEU A 128 23.33 23.41 -2.72
C LEU A 128 22.62 23.10 -1.39
N ASP A 129 21.38 22.65 -1.48
CA ASP A 129 20.47 22.45 -0.34
C ASP A 129 20.58 21.03 0.27
N CYS A 130 21.41 20.13 -0.28
CA CYS A 130 21.45 18.72 0.13
C CYS A 130 21.48 18.49 1.65
N PRO A 131 22.26 19.23 2.47
CA PRO A 131 22.27 19.03 3.93
C PRO A 131 20.92 19.32 4.61
N ILE A 132 20.18 20.30 4.09
CA ILE A 132 18.88 20.73 4.63
C ILE A 132 17.70 20.09 3.90
N CYS A 133 17.92 19.47 2.75
CA CYS A 133 16.90 18.80 1.94
C CYS A 133 16.38 17.56 2.66
N ASP A 134 15.06 17.41 2.71
CA ASP A 134 14.41 16.27 3.37
C ASP A 134 14.59 14.96 2.60
N GLN A 135 14.61 15.04 1.27
CA GLN A 135 14.83 13.92 0.35
C GLN A 135 16.29 13.41 0.35
N ALA A 136 17.20 14.08 1.06
CA ALA A 136 18.59 13.64 1.10
C ALA A 136 18.66 12.18 1.59
N GLY A 137 19.46 11.34 0.92
CA GLY A 137 19.56 9.91 1.20
C GLY A 137 18.54 9.02 0.47
N GLU A 138 17.48 9.60 -0.10
CA GLU A 138 16.53 8.92 -1.00
C GLU A 138 16.27 9.76 -2.27
N CYS A 139 17.22 10.63 -2.62
CA CYS A 139 17.14 11.52 -3.77
C CYS A 139 17.80 10.87 -4.98
N ARG A 140 17.01 10.59 -6.04
CA ARG A 140 17.54 10.00 -7.28
C ARG A 140 18.57 10.89 -7.96
N LEU A 141 18.43 12.23 -7.84
CA LEU A 141 19.42 13.16 -8.39
C LEU A 141 20.76 13.06 -7.67
N GLN A 142 20.75 12.81 -6.37
CA GLN A 142 21.97 12.58 -5.59
C GLN A 142 22.63 11.25 -6.01
N GLU A 143 21.85 10.18 -6.11
CA GLU A 143 22.33 8.86 -6.55
C GLU A 143 22.95 8.91 -7.94
N PHE A 144 22.21 9.40 -8.95
CA PHE A 144 22.72 9.47 -10.32
C PHE A 144 23.83 10.50 -10.50
N SER A 145 23.90 11.55 -9.66
CA SER A 145 25.06 12.43 -9.67
C SER A 145 26.33 11.76 -9.15
N ALA A 146 26.21 10.81 -8.22
CA ALA A 146 27.35 10.04 -7.73
C ALA A 146 27.78 8.98 -8.76
N GLU A 147 26.82 8.33 -9.43
CA GLU A 147 27.08 7.26 -10.40
C GLU A 147 27.47 7.77 -11.81
N HIS A 148 26.91 8.90 -12.23
CA HIS A 148 27.00 9.42 -13.61
C HIS A 148 27.33 10.92 -13.66
N GLY A 149 27.95 11.47 -12.61
CA GLY A 149 28.42 12.85 -12.57
C GLY A 149 29.94 12.96 -12.72
N ARG A 150 30.43 14.14 -13.15
CA ARG A 150 31.87 14.43 -13.31
C ARG A 150 32.63 14.56 -11.99
N GLY A 151 31.96 14.63 -10.84
CA GLY A 151 32.56 14.87 -9.52
C GLY A 151 32.98 16.33 -9.24
N TYR A 152 32.98 17.21 -10.23
CA TYR A 152 33.22 18.65 -10.08
C TYR A 152 32.25 19.46 -10.95
N SER A 153 31.96 20.71 -10.55
CA SER A 153 31.16 21.66 -11.33
C SER A 153 32.06 22.56 -12.18
N ARG A 154 31.68 22.78 -13.45
CA ARG A 154 32.27 23.82 -14.30
C ARG A 154 31.52 25.15 -14.24
N PHE A 155 30.29 25.13 -13.71
CA PHE A 155 29.43 26.30 -13.59
C PHE A 155 29.90 27.18 -12.42
N LYS A 156 30.26 28.43 -12.72
CA LYS A 156 30.77 29.44 -11.78
C LYS A 156 29.88 30.69 -11.68
N GLU A 157 28.79 30.73 -12.45
CA GLU A 157 27.87 31.85 -12.48
C GLU A 157 26.85 31.77 -11.34
N GLU A 158 26.05 32.83 -11.21
CA GLU A 158 24.92 32.84 -10.28
C GLU A 158 23.82 31.86 -10.74
N LYS A 159 23.35 31.05 -9.79
CA LYS A 159 22.23 30.13 -10.01
C LYS A 159 20.92 30.89 -10.01
N ASN A 160 19.97 30.43 -10.81
CA ASN A 160 18.61 30.96 -10.76
C ASN A 160 17.97 30.69 -9.37
N VAL A 161 17.34 31.72 -8.80
CA VAL A 161 16.63 31.67 -7.53
C VAL A 161 15.14 31.55 -7.81
N LYS A 162 14.47 30.58 -7.17
CA LYS A 162 13.04 30.29 -7.36
C LYS A 162 12.32 30.28 -6.01
N PRO A 163 10.98 30.37 -5.99
CA PRO A 163 10.22 30.32 -4.75
C PRO A 163 10.54 29.08 -3.91
N LYS A 164 10.78 29.29 -2.61
CA LYS A 164 11.02 28.24 -1.61
C LYS A 164 9.87 28.22 -0.61
N ARG A 165 9.58 27.04 -0.04
CA ARG A 165 8.54 26.84 0.98
C ARG A 165 7.15 27.30 0.55
N THR A 166 6.84 27.19 -0.73
CA THR A 166 5.51 27.51 -1.27
C THR A 166 4.55 26.40 -0.86
N ARG A 167 3.45 26.74 -0.19
CA ARG A 167 2.41 25.76 0.15
C ARG A 167 1.54 25.54 -1.08
N LEU A 168 1.55 24.33 -1.62
CA LEU A 168 0.68 23.96 -2.75
C LEU A 168 -0.69 23.45 -2.28
N GLY A 169 -0.77 23.01 -1.03
CA GLY A 169 -2.01 22.53 -0.42
C GLY A 169 -1.79 22.15 1.05
N PRO A 170 -2.75 21.46 1.67
CA PRO A 170 -2.69 21.16 3.10
C PRO A 170 -1.52 20.28 3.51
N ARG A 171 -1.04 19.42 2.61
CA ARG A 171 -0.08 18.34 2.91
C ARG A 171 1.25 18.43 2.15
N VAL A 172 1.36 19.29 1.13
CA VAL A 172 2.53 19.36 0.25
C VAL A 172 3.13 20.76 0.23
N THR A 173 4.43 20.83 0.51
CA THR A 173 5.25 22.04 0.41
C THR A 173 6.24 21.92 -0.74
N LEU A 174 6.34 22.96 -1.57
CA LEU A 174 7.23 23.08 -2.73
C LEU A 174 8.44 23.96 -2.42
N ASP A 175 9.64 23.42 -2.63
CA ASP A 175 10.87 24.17 -2.85
C ASP A 175 11.25 24.09 -4.34
N ASP A 176 10.80 25.06 -5.13
CA ASP A 176 10.86 24.98 -6.60
C ASP A 176 12.29 25.05 -7.16
N GLU A 177 13.23 25.62 -6.41
CA GLU A 177 14.66 25.60 -6.78
C GLU A 177 15.19 24.18 -6.96
N ARG A 178 14.64 23.21 -6.22
CA ARG A 178 15.04 21.81 -6.32
C ARG A 178 14.36 21.09 -7.48
N CYS A 179 13.31 21.68 -8.06
CA CYS A 179 12.53 21.05 -9.13
C CYS A 179 13.34 20.97 -10.42
N ILE A 180 13.41 19.77 -11.00
CA ILE A 180 14.09 19.49 -12.27
C ILE A 180 13.13 19.44 -13.47
N LEU A 181 11.91 19.97 -13.32
CA LEU A 181 10.91 20.10 -14.39
C LEU A 181 10.57 18.78 -15.11
N CYS A 182 10.59 17.65 -14.38
CA CYS A 182 10.35 16.31 -14.93
C CYS A 182 8.86 16.00 -15.23
N SER A 183 7.95 16.91 -14.85
CA SER A 183 6.49 16.84 -14.99
C SER A 183 5.79 15.60 -14.40
N ARG A 184 6.43 14.80 -13.54
CA ARG A 184 5.77 13.62 -12.92
C ARG A 184 4.56 14.01 -12.09
N CYS A 185 4.67 15.05 -11.25
CA CYS A 185 3.57 15.52 -10.40
C CYS A 185 2.38 16.05 -11.20
N ILE A 186 2.64 16.79 -12.28
CA ILE A 186 1.62 17.31 -13.20
C ILE A 186 0.86 16.15 -13.84
N ARG A 187 1.59 15.22 -14.48
CA ARG A 187 1.00 14.04 -15.12
C ARG A 187 0.23 13.17 -14.15
N PHE A 188 0.75 12.96 -12.95
CA PHE A 188 0.03 12.20 -11.92
C PHE A 188 -1.32 12.85 -11.58
N SER A 189 -1.32 14.17 -11.36
CA SER A 189 -2.54 14.91 -11.01
C SER A 189 -3.56 14.85 -12.16
N GLN A 190 -3.09 14.99 -13.41
CA GLN A 190 -3.94 14.96 -14.61
C GLN A 190 -4.44 13.56 -14.98
N GLU A 191 -3.56 12.56 -15.01
CA GLU A 191 -3.83 11.24 -15.61
C GLU A 191 -4.43 10.25 -14.60
N ILE A 192 -3.97 10.31 -13.34
CA ILE A 192 -4.35 9.33 -12.31
C ILE A 192 -5.46 9.87 -11.42
N VAL A 193 -5.22 11.04 -10.82
CA VAL A 193 -6.21 11.65 -9.91
C VAL A 193 -7.34 12.34 -10.67
N GLN A 194 -7.10 12.69 -11.94
CA GLN A 194 -8.03 13.47 -12.77
C GLN A 194 -8.37 14.83 -12.16
N ASP A 195 -7.43 15.40 -11.41
CA ASP A 195 -7.48 16.73 -10.83
C ASP A 195 -6.33 17.57 -11.38
N ASP A 196 -6.58 18.22 -12.52
CA ASP A 196 -5.60 19.09 -13.18
C ASP A 196 -5.41 20.40 -12.38
N VAL A 197 -4.56 20.31 -11.35
CA VAL A 197 -4.25 21.41 -10.43
C VAL A 197 -2.81 21.92 -10.55
N LEU A 198 -1.87 21.11 -11.03
CA LEU A 198 -0.45 21.47 -11.13
C LEU A 198 -0.07 21.82 -12.58
N GLY A 199 0.72 22.88 -12.76
CA GLY A 199 1.21 23.29 -14.06
C GLY A 199 2.57 23.96 -13.99
N PHE A 200 3.27 23.99 -15.14
CA PHE A 200 4.42 24.88 -15.31
C PHE A 200 3.96 26.22 -15.85
N VAL A 201 4.47 27.30 -15.25
CA VAL A 201 4.37 28.66 -15.78
C VAL A 201 5.75 29.14 -16.22
N ASP A 202 5.79 30.24 -16.97
CA ASP A 202 7.00 30.79 -17.60
C ASP A 202 7.70 29.83 -18.57
N ARG A 203 8.86 30.24 -19.11
CA ARG A 203 9.60 29.49 -20.13
C ARG A 203 11.10 29.45 -19.87
N GLY A 204 11.74 28.38 -20.32
CA GLY A 204 13.18 28.19 -20.19
C GLY A 204 13.62 27.99 -18.74
N THR A 205 14.76 28.56 -18.36
CA THR A 205 15.32 28.41 -17.01
C THR A 205 14.45 29.01 -15.90
N TYR A 206 13.54 29.93 -16.25
CA TYR A 206 12.61 30.57 -15.33
C TYR A 206 11.32 29.79 -15.13
N SER A 207 11.12 28.65 -15.80
CA SER A 207 9.91 27.86 -15.61
C SER A 207 9.75 27.40 -14.15
N THR A 208 8.58 27.62 -13.57
CA THR A 208 8.26 27.28 -12.18
C THR A 208 7.06 26.35 -12.10
N LEU A 209 7.05 25.44 -11.13
CA LEU A 209 5.87 24.63 -10.81
C LEU A 209 4.93 25.45 -9.90
N THR A 210 3.64 25.47 -10.22
CA THR A 210 2.63 26.12 -9.40
C THR A 210 1.28 25.43 -9.50
N CYS A 211 0.34 25.82 -8.65
CA CYS A 211 -1.06 25.46 -8.78
C CYS A 211 -1.78 26.40 -9.76
N TYR A 212 -2.82 25.90 -10.43
CA TYR A 212 -3.73 26.73 -11.21
C TYR A 212 -4.35 27.82 -10.30
N PRO A 213 -4.50 29.07 -10.76
CA PRO A 213 -5.07 30.14 -9.94
C PRO A 213 -6.40 29.77 -9.29
N GLY A 214 -6.48 29.89 -7.97
CA GLY A 214 -7.68 29.57 -7.18
C GLY A 214 -7.86 28.08 -6.84
N LYS A 215 -6.93 27.20 -7.22
CA LYS A 215 -6.90 25.79 -6.80
C LYS A 215 -5.74 25.52 -5.84
N GLU A 216 -5.90 24.49 -5.03
CA GLU A 216 -4.85 23.91 -4.18
C GLU A 216 -4.74 22.41 -4.43
N LEU A 217 -3.55 21.84 -4.26
CA LEU A 217 -3.30 20.41 -4.29
C LEU A 217 -3.84 19.75 -3.01
N SER A 218 -5.17 19.63 -2.92
CA SER A 218 -5.91 19.17 -1.72
C SER A 218 -6.60 17.82 -1.87
N ASN A 219 -6.59 17.21 -3.07
CA ASN A 219 -7.16 15.89 -3.32
C ASN A 219 -6.55 14.79 -2.43
N ASN A 220 -7.28 13.68 -2.22
CA ASN A 220 -6.88 12.59 -1.32
C ASN A 220 -5.68 11.76 -1.83
N TYR A 221 -4.93 12.25 -2.82
CA TYR A 221 -3.77 11.55 -3.39
C TYR A 221 -2.55 12.48 -3.52
N SER A 222 -2.60 13.68 -2.94
CA SER A 222 -1.58 14.71 -3.08
C SER A 222 -0.18 14.25 -2.68
N LEU A 223 -0.03 13.41 -1.64
CA LEU A 223 1.27 12.95 -1.17
C LEU A 223 1.94 11.95 -2.12
N ASN A 224 1.19 11.31 -3.03
CA ASN A 224 1.82 10.52 -4.10
C ASN A 224 2.70 11.40 -5.00
N THR A 225 2.43 12.71 -5.11
CA THR A 225 3.32 13.64 -5.82
C THR A 225 4.67 13.79 -5.14
N VAL A 226 4.73 13.63 -3.81
CA VAL A 226 5.97 13.61 -3.03
C VAL A 226 6.73 12.31 -3.32
N ASP A 227 6.05 11.16 -3.26
CA ASP A 227 6.68 9.84 -3.48
C ASP A 227 7.30 9.70 -4.88
N ILE A 228 6.62 10.21 -5.92
CA ILE A 228 7.13 10.13 -7.30
C ILE A 228 8.14 11.22 -7.64
N CYS A 229 8.28 12.25 -6.80
CA CYS A 229 9.21 13.34 -7.06
C CYS A 229 10.65 12.80 -6.95
N PRO A 230 11.45 12.82 -8.02
CA PRO A 230 12.79 12.24 -7.98
C PRO A 230 13.80 13.08 -7.17
N VAL A 231 13.36 14.24 -6.67
CA VAL A 231 14.15 15.27 -6.00
C VAL A 231 13.34 15.83 -4.83
N GLY A 232 13.99 16.51 -3.89
CA GLY A 232 13.31 17.09 -2.72
C GLY A 232 12.58 18.41 -2.98
N ALA A 233 11.95 18.55 -4.15
CA ALA A 233 11.17 19.73 -4.52
C ALA A 233 9.78 19.70 -3.87
N LEU A 234 9.09 18.57 -3.97
CA LEU A 234 7.81 18.35 -3.30
C LEU A 234 8.09 17.52 -2.05
N THR A 235 7.74 18.05 -0.88
CA THR A 235 7.93 17.37 0.40
C THR A 235 6.64 17.35 1.19
N SER A 236 6.42 16.29 1.96
CA SER A 236 5.31 16.22 2.93
C SER A 236 5.49 17.32 3.98
N THR A 237 4.49 18.18 4.13
CA THR A 237 4.49 19.25 5.14
C THR A 237 4.58 18.67 6.55
N ASP A 238 4.04 17.47 6.78
CA ASP A 238 4.04 16.81 8.07
C ASP A 238 5.37 16.11 8.39
N PHE A 239 6.02 15.47 7.42
CA PHE A 239 7.26 14.71 7.68
C PHE A 239 8.53 15.56 7.63
N ARG A 240 8.52 16.60 6.80
CA ARG A 240 9.67 17.45 6.50
C ARG A 240 10.42 17.86 7.77
N PHE A 241 11.72 17.56 7.80
CA PHE A 241 12.66 17.90 8.88
C PHE A 241 12.46 17.17 10.21
N LYS A 242 11.53 16.21 10.30
CA LYS A 242 11.35 15.41 11.53
C LYS A 242 12.39 14.30 11.68
N MET A 243 12.82 13.67 10.59
CA MET A 243 13.79 12.57 10.62
C MET A 243 14.50 12.43 9.26
N ARG A 244 15.68 11.82 9.25
CA ARG A 244 16.36 11.41 8.01
C ARG A 244 16.09 9.95 7.71
N VAL A 245 15.95 9.64 6.42
CA VAL A 245 15.45 8.35 5.92
C VAL A 245 16.38 7.18 6.23
N TRP A 246 17.70 7.42 6.29
CA TRP A 246 18.69 6.40 6.65
C TRP A 246 18.62 5.97 8.13
N PHE A 247 17.89 6.70 8.97
CA PHE A 247 17.63 6.28 10.36
C PHE A 247 16.34 5.49 10.54
N LEU A 248 15.48 5.46 9.53
CA LEU A 248 14.16 4.85 9.62
C LEU A 248 14.24 3.38 9.19
N LYS A 249 13.65 2.50 10.01
CA LYS A 249 13.34 1.13 9.63
C LYS A 249 12.12 1.16 8.71
N ARG A 250 12.17 0.37 7.64
CA ARG A 250 11.04 0.12 6.76
C ARG A 250 10.42 -1.22 7.11
N THR A 251 9.11 -1.23 7.34
CA THR A 251 8.35 -2.45 7.57
C THR A 251 7.17 -2.51 6.61
N ARG A 252 6.93 -3.67 6.02
CA ARG A 252 5.82 -3.90 5.08
C ARG A 252 4.51 -4.02 5.85
N SER A 253 3.50 -3.28 5.41
CA SER A 253 2.17 -3.31 6.01
C SER A 253 1.07 -3.14 4.96
N ILE A 254 -0.17 -3.00 5.42
CA ILE A 254 -1.38 -2.90 4.62
C ILE A 254 -2.23 -1.74 5.17
N CYS A 255 -2.84 -0.97 4.27
CA CYS A 255 -3.79 0.06 4.62
C CYS A 255 -5.13 -0.56 5.03
N THR A 256 -5.64 -0.22 6.20
CA THR A 256 -6.91 -0.74 6.73
C THR A 256 -8.10 0.21 6.54
N GLU A 257 -7.94 1.27 5.75
CA GLU A 257 -8.99 2.28 5.53
C GLU A 257 -10.22 1.75 4.77
N SER A 258 -10.02 0.76 3.89
CA SER A 258 -11.08 0.17 3.08
C SER A 258 -10.72 -1.23 2.63
N SER A 259 -11.68 -1.91 2.00
CA SER A 259 -11.52 -3.26 1.46
C SER A 259 -10.46 -3.39 0.35
N VAL A 260 -9.92 -2.28 -0.17
CA VAL A 260 -8.82 -2.29 -1.16
C VAL A 260 -7.56 -2.95 -0.60
N GLY A 261 -7.22 -2.71 0.67
CA GLY A 261 -6.03 -3.28 1.29
C GLY A 261 -4.72 -2.85 0.62
N ALA A 262 -4.58 -1.56 0.28
CA ALA A 262 -3.40 -1.03 -0.41
C ALA A 262 -2.10 -1.39 0.34
N ASN A 263 -1.07 -1.85 -0.39
CA ASN A 263 0.20 -2.22 0.23
C ASN A 263 1.03 -0.99 0.61
N THR A 264 1.63 -1.03 1.79
CA THR A 264 2.33 0.11 2.39
C THR A 264 3.70 -0.26 2.92
N GLU A 265 4.55 0.75 3.07
CA GLU A 265 5.77 0.71 3.88
C GLU A 265 5.62 1.70 5.04
N VAL A 266 5.76 1.20 6.26
CA VAL A 266 5.76 1.97 7.49
C VAL A 266 7.19 2.33 7.83
N TRP A 267 7.46 3.62 7.99
CA TRP A 267 8.77 4.12 8.33
C TRP A 267 8.80 4.49 9.81
N SER A 268 9.50 3.69 10.60
CA SER A 268 9.54 3.82 12.06
C SER A 268 10.95 3.91 12.62
N ARG A 269 11.08 4.50 13.80
CA ARG A 269 12.30 4.51 14.59
C ARG A 269 11.95 4.64 16.07
N GLU A 270 12.63 3.85 16.92
CA GLU A 270 12.48 3.92 18.39
C GLU A 270 11.01 3.80 18.83
N GLY A 271 10.27 2.90 18.19
CA GLY A 271 8.86 2.64 18.46
C GLY A 271 7.88 3.70 17.99
N LYS A 272 8.34 4.74 17.27
CA LYS A 272 7.49 5.79 16.69
C LYS A 272 7.41 5.68 15.16
N ILE A 273 6.22 5.88 14.62
CA ILE A 273 5.99 5.97 13.17
C ILE A 273 6.16 7.44 12.75
N TYR A 274 6.92 7.67 11.68
CA TYR A 274 7.15 9.02 11.15
C TYR A 274 6.38 9.29 9.87
N ARG A 275 6.25 8.27 9.00
CA ARG A 275 5.47 8.35 7.76
C ARG A 275 5.08 6.96 7.27
N ILE A 276 4.07 6.92 6.40
CA ILE A 276 3.67 5.74 5.64
C ILE A 276 3.74 6.10 4.15
N THR A 277 4.35 5.22 3.35
CA THR A 277 4.45 5.36 1.89
C THR A 277 3.83 4.16 1.19
N PRO A 278 3.38 4.28 -0.07
CA PRO A 278 2.90 3.14 -0.84
C PRO A 278 4.04 2.16 -1.09
N ARG A 279 3.72 0.87 -1.03
CA ARG A 279 4.55 -0.20 -1.59
C ARG A 279 3.96 -0.60 -2.92
N ARG A 280 4.81 -0.83 -3.93
CA ARG A 280 4.33 -1.19 -5.25
C ARG A 280 3.72 -2.60 -5.25
N ASN A 281 2.45 -2.71 -5.63
CA ASN A 281 1.79 -3.97 -5.96
C ASN A 281 0.82 -3.74 -7.13
N ASP A 282 1.22 -4.20 -8.32
CA ASP A 282 0.47 -3.97 -9.57
C ASP A 282 -0.89 -4.69 -9.60
N ALA A 283 -1.13 -5.64 -8.69
CA ALA A 283 -2.40 -6.33 -8.53
C ALA A 283 -3.36 -5.64 -7.54
N VAL A 284 -2.90 -4.62 -6.80
CA VAL A 284 -3.69 -3.97 -5.72
C VAL A 284 -3.73 -2.45 -5.86
N ASN A 285 -2.61 -1.77 -5.63
CA ASN A 285 -2.56 -0.31 -5.57
C ASN A 285 -1.62 0.32 -6.60
N ASP A 286 -1.07 -0.49 -7.51
CA ASP A 286 0.04 -0.10 -8.38
C ASP A 286 1.18 0.48 -7.53
N THR A 287 1.30 1.80 -7.41
CA THR A 287 2.28 2.47 -6.55
C THR A 287 1.66 3.65 -5.79
N TRP A 288 0.34 3.67 -5.70
CA TRP A 288 -0.43 4.79 -5.15
C TRP A 288 -1.00 4.43 -3.77
N MET A 289 -1.36 5.46 -3.01
CA MET A 289 -2.05 5.31 -1.73
C MET A 289 -2.81 6.60 -1.41
N THR A 290 -3.95 6.47 -0.74
CA THR A 290 -4.74 7.60 -0.21
C THR A 290 -3.96 8.40 0.84
N ASP A 291 -4.18 9.70 0.90
CA ASP A 291 -3.59 10.59 1.90
C ASP A 291 -4.19 10.33 3.30
N SER A 292 -5.47 10.01 3.34
CA SER A 292 -6.18 9.57 4.55
C SER A 292 -5.62 8.26 5.10
N GLY A 293 -5.35 7.27 4.24
CA GLY A 293 -4.67 6.02 4.59
C GLY A 293 -3.28 6.22 5.21
N ARG A 294 -2.52 7.25 4.77
CA ARG A 294 -1.21 7.61 5.34
C ARG A 294 -1.29 8.18 6.76
N SER A 295 -2.48 8.64 7.16
CA SER A 295 -2.71 9.27 8.45
C SER A 295 -3.33 8.33 9.49
N LEU A 296 -3.65 7.08 9.12
CA LEU A 296 -4.28 6.10 10.02
C LEU A 296 -3.51 5.90 11.33
N PHE A 297 -2.18 5.92 11.28
CA PHE A 297 -1.36 5.70 12.48
C PHE A 297 -1.58 6.77 13.57
N LYS A 298 -2.02 7.98 13.19
CA LYS A 298 -2.22 9.09 14.14
C LYS A 298 -3.32 8.80 15.15
N ALA A 299 -4.31 7.98 14.81
CA ALA A 299 -5.34 7.54 15.76
C ALA A 299 -4.73 6.75 16.93
N PHE A 300 -3.64 6.01 16.70
CA PHE A 300 -2.94 5.22 17.71
C PHE A 300 -1.83 6.01 18.44
N GLU A 301 -1.66 7.29 18.11
CA GLU A 301 -0.85 8.26 18.88
C GLU A 301 -1.72 9.18 19.75
N SER A 302 -3.05 9.01 19.69
CA SER A 302 -4.00 9.84 20.46
C SER A 302 -4.00 9.51 21.96
N GLU A 303 -4.44 10.48 22.77
CA GLU A 303 -4.62 10.31 24.22
C GLU A 303 -5.75 9.33 24.56
N ASP A 304 -6.70 9.13 23.64
CA ASP A 304 -7.83 8.20 23.79
C ASP A 304 -7.43 6.73 23.62
N ARG A 305 -6.16 6.46 23.30
CA ARG A 305 -5.64 5.11 23.15
C ARG A 305 -5.66 4.34 24.46
N ARG A 306 -6.26 3.14 24.44
CA ARG A 306 -6.23 2.20 25.56
C ARG A 306 -4.90 1.46 25.60
N THR A 307 -4.29 1.40 26.78
CA THR A 307 -2.95 0.82 26.97
C THR A 307 -2.88 -0.20 28.12
N ALA A 308 -3.99 -0.49 28.79
CA ALA A 308 -4.05 -1.44 29.90
C ALA A 308 -5.36 -2.23 29.88
N TYR A 309 -5.29 -3.51 30.25
CA TYR A 309 -6.48 -4.33 30.53
C TYR A 309 -7.23 -3.75 31.72
N ALA A 310 -8.56 -3.78 31.68
CA ALA A 310 -9.36 -3.29 32.78
C ALA A 310 -10.53 -4.23 33.11
N VAL A 311 -10.84 -4.35 34.39
CA VAL A 311 -12.06 -4.99 34.90
C VAL A 311 -12.73 -4.00 35.85
N ASP A 312 -14.04 -3.79 35.69
CA ASP A 312 -14.81 -2.77 36.41
C ASP A 312 -14.14 -1.38 36.36
N ARG A 313 -13.57 -1.05 35.19
CA ARG A 313 -12.84 0.20 34.90
C ARG A 313 -11.56 0.41 35.73
N VAL A 314 -11.08 -0.62 36.41
CA VAL A 314 -9.82 -0.62 37.14
C VAL A 314 -8.78 -1.40 36.33
N SER A 315 -7.57 -0.86 36.20
CA SER A 315 -6.47 -1.56 35.53
C SER A 315 -6.17 -2.89 36.21
N LYS A 316 -6.06 -3.96 35.43
CA LYS A 316 -5.82 -5.34 35.88
C LYS A 316 -4.78 -6.05 35.02
N THR A 317 -4.33 -7.23 35.46
CA THR A 317 -3.48 -8.09 34.61
C THR A 317 -4.31 -8.77 33.53
N LEU A 318 -3.63 -9.37 32.55
CA LEU A 318 -4.30 -10.14 31.50
C LEU A 318 -5.06 -11.33 32.10
N GLU A 319 -4.46 -12.03 33.07
CA GLU A 319 -5.02 -13.21 33.72
C GLU A 319 -6.33 -12.87 34.46
N ASP A 320 -6.34 -11.75 35.19
CA ASP A 320 -7.54 -11.24 35.87
C ASP A 320 -8.66 -10.91 34.87
N ALA A 321 -8.31 -10.27 33.74
CA ALA A 321 -9.27 -9.92 32.70
C ALA A 321 -9.84 -11.17 31.99
N ILE A 322 -9.01 -12.19 31.74
CA ILE A 322 -9.45 -13.48 31.20
C ILE A 322 -10.35 -14.20 32.20
N ALA A 323 -9.97 -14.29 33.48
CA ALA A 323 -10.79 -14.94 34.50
C ALA A 323 -12.18 -14.28 34.64
N ALA A 324 -12.23 -12.95 34.61
CA ALA A 324 -13.49 -12.20 34.58
C ALA A 324 -14.31 -12.51 33.32
N THR A 325 -13.64 -12.61 32.16
CA THR A 325 -14.28 -12.97 30.88
C THR A 325 -14.91 -14.36 30.92
N ILE A 326 -14.16 -15.38 31.37
CA ILE A 326 -14.68 -16.75 31.50
C ILE A 326 -15.89 -16.79 32.42
N SER A 327 -15.81 -16.13 33.58
CA SER A 327 -16.93 -16.05 34.53
C SER A 327 -18.19 -15.43 33.90
N LEU A 328 -18.02 -14.43 33.02
CA LEU A 328 -19.13 -13.79 32.31
C LEU A 328 -19.68 -14.65 31.17
N LEU A 329 -18.82 -15.40 30.47
CA LEU A 329 -19.23 -16.34 29.41
C LEU A 329 -20.00 -17.53 29.98
N GLU A 330 -19.63 -18.04 31.15
CA GLU A 330 -20.32 -19.15 31.82
C GLU A 330 -21.64 -18.74 32.51
N ALA A 331 -21.81 -17.44 32.80
CA ALA A 331 -22.96 -16.94 33.56
C ALA A 331 -24.29 -16.92 32.78
N GLY A 332 -24.28 -17.12 31.45
CA GLY A 332 -25.50 -17.14 30.65
C GLY A 332 -25.26 -17.06 29.15
N SER A 333 -26.28 -16.61 28.43
CA SER A 333 -26.25 -16.50 26.98
C SER A 333 -25.32 -15.39 26.49
N VAL A 334 -24.59 -15.69 25.43
CA VAL A 334 -23.54 -14.83 24.88
C VAL A 334 -23.97 -14.26 23.52
N GLY A 335 -23.75 -12.96 23.34
CA GLY A 335 -23.77 -12.28 22.05
C GLY A 335 -22.36 -11.85 21.68
N ILE A 336 -22.02 -11.91 20.39
CA ILE A 336 -20.71 -11.48 19.90
C ILE A 336 -20.91 -10.58 18.68
N ILE A 337 -20.30 -9.39 18.73
CA ILE A 337 -20.20 -8.46 17.61
C ILE A 337 -18.76 -8.48 17.11
N GLY A 338 -18.54 -9.14 15.98
CA GLY A 338 -17.23 -9.19 15.33
C GLY A 338 -16.96 -7.92 14.51
N SER A 339 -15.67 -7.68 14.23
CA SER A 339 -15.26 -6.62 13.31
C SER A 339 -14.45 -7.17 12.15
N ALA A 340 -14.71 -6.63 10.96
CA ALA A 340 -13.93 -6.92 9.78
C ALA A 340 -12.58 -6.16 9.73
N HIS A 341 -12.20 -5.50 10.83
CA HIS A 341 -10.83 -5.03 11.09
C HIS A 341 -9.94 -6.11 11.74
N SER A 342 -10.53 -7.19 12.24
CA SER A 342 -9.78 -8.34 12.77
C SER A 342 -9.05 -9.08 11.65
N THR A 343 -7.86 -9.59 11.94
CA THR A 343 -7.07 -10.38 10.98
C THR A 343 -7.72 -11.73 10.68
N VAL A 344 -7.27 -12.43 9.62
CA VAL A 344 -7.76 -13.78 9.32
C VAL A 344 -7.54 -14.73 10.50
N GLU A 345 -6.41 -14.59 11.20
CA GLU A 345 -6.09 -15.39 12.39
C GLU A 345 -7.07 -15.09 13.54
N GLU A 346 -7.36 -13.81 13.77
CA GLU A 346 -8.32 -13.37 14.80
C GLU A 346 -9.75 -13.83 14.48
N GLN A 347 -10.16 -13.73 13.22
CA GLN A 347 -11.47 -14.19 12.75
C GLN A 347 -11.63 -15.71 12.92
N PHE A 348 -10.57 -16.49 12.67
CA PHE A 348 -10.59 -17.94 12.85
C PHE A 348 -10.72 -18.34 14.32
N LEU A 349 -9.98 -17.70 15.23
CA LEU A 349 -10.11 -17.95 16.66
C LEU A 349 -11.47 -17.46 17.19
N LEU A 350 -11.96 -16.33 16.68
CA LEU A 350 -13.29 -15.83 17.02
C LEU A 350 -14.39 -16.80 16.60
N ARG A 351 -14.26 -17.44 15.43
CA ARG A 351 -15.17 -18.49 14.99
C ARG A 351 -15.23 -19.66 15.97
N GLN A 352 -14.07 -20.14 16.43
CA GLN A 352 -14.02 -21.21 17.45
C GLN A 352 -14.70 -20.78 18.75
N LEU A 353 -14.54 -19.51 19.15
CA LEU A 353 -15.20 -18.97 20.34
C LEU A 353 -16.72 -18.91 20.17
N VAL A 354 -17.21 -18.50 19.00
CA VAL A 354 -18.64 -18.50 18.66
C VAL A 354 -19.22 -19.91 18.73
N GLU A 355 -18.54 -20.89 18.13
CA GLU A 355 -18.95 -22.30 18.15
C GLU A 355 -18.96 -22.87 19.58
N LYS A 356 -17.93 -22.56 20.39
CA LYS A 356 -17.80 -23.03 21.78
C LYS A 356 -18.84 -22.46 22.73
N THR A 357 -19.24 -21.21 22.53
CA THR A 357 -20.20 -20.49 23.39
C THR A 357 -21.63 -20.58 22.88
N GLU A 358 -21.86 -21.19 21.71
CA GLU A 358 -23.13 -21.16 20.99
C GLU A 358 -23.70 -19.73 20.87
N ALA A 359 -22.81 -18.74 20.72
CA ALA A 359 -23.18 -17.33 20.80
C ALA A 359 -24.03 -16.88 19.62
N SER A 360 -24.93 -15.91 19.88
CA SER A 360 -25.53 -15.12 18.80
C SER A 360 -24.48 -14.18 18.21
N PHE A 361 -24.01 -14.49 17.00
CA PHE A 361 -22.96 -13.75 16.33
C PHE A 361 -23.51 -12.86 15.22
N GLU A 362 -23.07 -11.60 15.18
CA GLU A 362 -23.20 -10.72 14.02
C GLU A 362 -21.91 -9.93 13.79
N MET A 363 -21.72 -9.46 12.56
CA MET A 363 -20.61 -8.60 12.18
C MET A 363 -21.19 -7.34 11.54
N VAL A 364 -20.46 -6.23 11.64
CA VAL A 364 -20.87 -4.95 11.05
C VAL A 364 -20.19 -4.75 9.71
N GLN A 365 -20.95 -4.32 8.70
CA GLN A 365 -20.39 -3.74 7.49
C GLN A 365 -20.33 -2.22 7.62
N HIS A 366 -19.14 -1.66 7.53
CA HIS A 366 -18.93 -0.21 7.41
C HIS A 366 -18.91 0.19 5.94
N GLN A 367 -19.68 1.22 5.58
CA GLN A 367 -19.78 1.73 4.22
C GLN A 367 -19.48 3.23 4.20
N GLY A 368 -18.99 3.72 3.07
CA GLY A 368 -18.76 5.14 2.83
C GLY A 368 -18.72 5.47 1.34
N THR A 369 -18.34 6.71 1.02
CA THR A 369 -18.22 7.14 -0.38
C THR A 369 -16.91 6.64 -0.99
N GLY A 370 -17.01 5.86 -2.08
CA GLY A 370 -15.84 5.46 -2.87
C GLY A 370 -15.35 6.58 -3.79
N ASP A 371 -14.10 6.48 -4.25
CA ASP A 371 -13.48 7.46 -5.16
C ASP A 371 -13.12 6.91 -6.55
N GLY A 372 -13.50 5.66 -6.84
CA GLY A 372 -13.18 4.98 -8.11
C GLY A 372 -11.68 4.66 -8.29
N LEU A 373 -10.85 4.90 -7.28
CA LEU A 373 -9.41 4.63 -7.31
C LEU A 373 -9.04 3.60 -6.23
N LEU A 374 -8.64 4.06 -5.03
CA LEU A 374 -8.15 3.22 -3.93
C LEU A 374 -8.94 3.41 -2.63
N LEU A 375 -9.94 4.27 -2.62
CA LEU A 375 -10.89 4.38 -1.52
C LEU A 375 -12.18 3.69 -1.94
N SER A 376 -12.39 2.47 -1.46
CA SER A 376 -13.59 1.68 -1.75
C SER A 376 -14.79 2.13 -0.93
N GLU A 377 -16.02 1.91 -1.40
CA GLU A 377 -17.24 2.08 -0.60
C GLU A 377 -17.24 1.18 0.64
N ASP A 378 -16.70 -0.03 0.51
CA ASP A 378 -16.56 -0.95 1.64
C ASP A 378 -15.39 -0.53 2.53
N ARG A 379 -15.72 -0.07 3.74
CA ARG A 379 -14.77 0.37 4.77
C ARG A 379 -14.29 -0.77 5.65
N THR A 380 -14.57 -2.01 5.26
CA THR A 380 -14.17 -3.19 6.01
C THR A 380 -12.99 -3.90 5.35
N PRO A 381 -11.76 -3.78 5.90
CA PRO A 381 -10.56 -4.22 5.21
C PRO A 381 -10.43 -5.74 5.05
N ASN A 382 -11.14 -6.53 5.87
CA ASN A 382 -11.03 -7.99 5.90
C ASN A 382 -12.39 -8.72 5.93
N LEU A 383 -13.43 -8.15 5.30
CA LEU A 383 -14.74 -8.80 5.20
C LEU A 383 -14.68 -10.14 4.46
N ARG A 384 -13.90 -10.21 3.38
CA ARG A 384 -13.70 -11.46 2.63
C ARG A 384 -12.90 -12.48 3.44
N GLY A 385 -12.08 -12.03 4.39
CA GLY A 385 -11.49 -12.88 5.41
C GLY A 385 -12.56 -13.62 6.21
N ALA A 386 -13.59 -12.91 6.66
CA ALA A 386 -14.65 -13.48 7.48
C ALA A 386 -15.49 -14.52 6.70
N LEU A 387 -15.69 -14.30 5.39
CA LEU A 387 -16.33 -15.30 4.51
C LEU A 387 -15.46 -16.55 4.32
N ILE A 388 -14.17 -16.37 3.99
CA ILE A 388 -13.26 -17.50 3.71
C ILE A 388 -12.97 -18.31 4.98
N THR A 389 -12.86 -17.67 6.14
CA THR A 389 -12.73 -18.33 7.44
C THR A 389 -13.99 -19.06 7.88
N GLY A 390 -15.14 -18.78 7.23
CA GLY A 390 -16.45 -19.28 7.62
C GLY A 390 -16.97 -18.69 8.92
N LEU A 391 -16.44 -17.54 9.35
CA LEU A 391 -16.98 -16.78 10.47
C LEU A 391 -18.36 -16.19 10.12
N ILE A 392 -18.56 -15.85 8.85
CA ILE A 392 -19.85 -15.48 8.26
C ILE A 392 -20.09 -16.27 6.98
N ASP A 393 -21.36 -16.50 6.66
CA ASP A 393 -21.82 -17.12 5.41
C ASP A 393 -22.58 -16.13 4.52
N THR A 394 -22.98 -15.00 5.09
CA THR A 394 -23.81 -13.96 4.49
C THR A 394 -23.19 -12.60 4.73
N LEU A 395 -23.42 -11.65 3.82
CA LEU A 395 -22.88 -10.30 3.96
C LEU A 395 -23.50 -9.60 5.18
N PRO A 396 -22.68 -8.97 6.04
CA PRO A 396 -23.17 -8.26 7.21
C PRO A 396 -23.96 -7.02 6.81
N GLN A 397 -24.82 -6.57 7.71
CA GLN A 397 -25.57 -5.33 7.55
C GLN A 397 -24.82 -4.17 8.24
N THR A 398 -25.24 -2.94 7.93
CA THR A 398 -24.73 -1.74 8.60
C THR A 398 -25.31 -1.55 10.00
N LYS A 399 -26.37 -2.30 10.33
CA LYS A 399 -27.08 -2.27 11.63
C LYS A 399 -27.30 -3.69 12.12
N LEU A 400 -27.39 -3.86 13.44
CA LEU A 400 -27.47 -5.15 14.10
C LEU A 400 -28.86 -5.41 14.68
N GLU A 401 -29.91 -5.32 13.85
CA GLU A 401 -31.31 -5.36 14.33
C GLU A 401 -31.68 -6.68 15.00
N ASN A 402 -31.14 -7.80 14.50
CA ASN A 402 -31.38 -9.13 15.05
C ASN A 402 -30.79 -9.25 16.47
N LEU A 403 -29.52 -8.88 16.63
CA LEU A 403 -28.82 -8.90 17.92
C LEU A 403 -29.45 -7.90 18.88
N ARG A 404 -29.77 -6.70 18.40
CA ARG A 404 -30.48 -5.67 19.16
C ARG A 404 -31.79 -6.22 19.73
N THR A 405 -32.61 -6.86 18.91
CA THR A 405 -33.89 -7.44 19.35
C THR A 405 -33.68 -8.50 20.43
N LYS A 406 -32.66 -9.34 20.30
CA LYS A 406 -32.30 -10.35 21.31
C LYS A 406 -31.81 -9.71 22.62
N ILE A 407 -31.01 -8.65 22.53
CA ILE A 407 -30.53 -7.87 23.67
C ILE A 407 -31.71 -7.22 24.40
N GLU A 408 -32.60 -6.54 23.68
CA GLU A 408 -33.78 -5.86 24.23
C GLU A 408 -34.78 -6.87 24.84
N ALA A 409 -34.85 -8.09 24.32
CA ALA A 409 -35.66 -9.18 24.87
C ALA A 409 -35.03 -9.87 26.09
N GLY A 410 -33.80 -9.50 26.49
CA GLY A 410 -33.07 -10.13 27.59
C GLY A 410 -32.56 -11.54 27.27
N ALA A 411 -32.48 -11.92 25.99
CA ALA A 411 -31.99 -13.22 25.55
C ALA A 411 -30.45 -13.31 25.54
N ILE A 412 -29.74 -12.20 25.76
CA ILE A 412 -28.27 -12.12 25.84
C ILE A 412 -27.91 -11.47 27.18
N ARG A 413 -27.05 -12.14 27.96
CA ARG A 413 -26.55 -11.65 29.25
C ARG A 413 -25.16 -11.04 29.14
N THR A 414 -24.32 -11.59 28.27
CA THR A 414 -22.93 -11.14 28.08
C THR A 414 -22.71 -10.81 26.61
N LEU A 415 -22.16 -9.63 26.32
CA LEU A 415 -21.90 -9.15 24.97
C LEU A 415 -20.41 -8.87 24.76
N LEU A 416 -19.79 -9.57 23.81
CA LEU A 416 -18.42 -9.29 23.38
C LEU A 416 -18.47 -8.37 22.16
N VAL A 417 -17.75 -7.26 22.20
CA VAL A 417 -17.74 -6.26 21.13
C VAL A 417 -16.30 -6.02 20.67
N PHE A 418 -16.03 -6.29 19.41
CA PHE A 418 -14.71 -6.08 18.81
C PHE A 418 -14.71 -4.80 18.00
N ASN A 419 -13.94 -3.80 18.40
CA ASN A 419 -13.62 -2.56 17.67
C ASN A 419 -14.85 -1.81 17.09
N GLU A 420 -16.01 -1.94 17.73
CA GLU A 420 -17.23 -1.26 17.34
C GLU A 420 -17.71 -0.32 18.44
N ASP A 421 -18.42 0.75 18.06
CA ASP A 421 -19.19 1.57 18.99
C ASP A 421 -20.69 1.28 18.86
N LEU A 422 -21.27 0.64 19.87
CA LEU A 422 -22.69 0.28 19.94
C LEU A 422 -23.63 1.46 19.72
N GLN A 423 -23.24 2.66 20.17
CA GLN A 423 -24.05 3.87 19.97
C GLN A 423 -24.19 4.21 18.47
N ASP A 424 -23.12 4.07 17.70
CA ASP A 424 -23.14 4.27 16.24
C ASP A 424 -24.00 3.20 15.54
N LEU A 425 -24.07 2.02 16.14
CA LEU A 425 -24.91 0.90 15.68
C LEU A 425 -26.37 0.98 16.18
N SER A 426 -26.77 2.10 16.78
CA SER A 426 -28.12 2.32 17.33
C SER A 426 -28.49 1.38 18.50
N ILE A 427 -27.50 0.88 19.22
CA ILE A 427 -27.67 0.09 20.46
C ILE A 427 -27.24 0.97 21.64
N ASP A 428 -28.22 1.56 22.32
CA ASP A 428 -27.96 2.38 23.51
C ASP A 428 -28.05 1.53 24.78
N LEU A 429 -26.90 1.25 25.37
CA LEU A 429 -26.77 0.46 26.60
C LEU A 429 -27.53 1.05 27.80
N ASP A 430 -27.82 2.36 27.81
CA ASP A 430 -28.56 3.00 28.91
C ASP A 430 -30.08 2.78 28.81
N THR A 431 -30.57 2.38 27.64
CA THR A 431 -32.00 2.14 27.42
C THR A 431 -32.42 0.69 27.63
N ILE A 432 -31.46 -0.22 27.73
CA ILE A 432 -31.70 -1.66 27.89
C ILE A 432 -32.21 -1.93 29.31
N LYS A 433 -33.40 -2.55 29.41
CA LYS A 433 -34.05 -2.86 30.69
C LYS A 433 -33.47 -4.08 31.40
N HIS A 434 -32.87 -4.98 30.64
CA HIS A 434 -32.27 -6.22 31.15
C HIS A 434 -30.78 -6.01 31.45
N PRO A 435 -30.24 -6.62 32.52
CA PRO A 435 -28.83 -6.50 32.84
C PRO A 435 -27.98 -7.18 31.75
N ILE A 436 -27.08 -6.41 31.15
CA ILE A 436 -26.12 -6.89 30.15
C ILE A 436 -24.70 -6.49 30.55
N GLU A 437 -23.79 -7.46 30.50
CA GLU A 437 -22.38 -7.24 30.78
C GLU A 437 -21.61 -7.17 29.47
N VAL A 438 -20.78 -6.13 29.30
CA VAL A 438 -20.06 -5.88 28.05
C VAL A 438 -18.57 -6.15 28.23
N ILE A 439 -18.00 -6.90 27.28
CA ILE A 439 -16.57 -7.15 27.14
C ILE A 439 -16.14 -6.48 25.84
N TYR A 440 -15.24 -5.50 25.93
CA TYR A 440 -14.83 -4.69 24.79
C TYR A 440 -13.39 -5.00 24.39
N PHE A 441 -13.19 -5.36 23.13
CA PHE A 441 -11.89 -5.41 22.47
C PHE A 441 -11.76 -4.16 21.61
N GLY A 442 -10.74 -3.33 21.80
CA GLY A 442 -10.52 -2.19 20.90
C GLY A 442 -9.39 -1.28 21.35
N SER A 443 -8.77 -0.58 20.39
CA SER A 443 -7.58 0.23 20.66
C SER A 443 -7.89 1.63 21.20
N VAL A 444 -9.08 2.17 20.90
CA VAL A 444 -9.44 3.56 21.21
C VAL A 444 -10.68 3.59 22.12
N ALA A 445 -10.72 4.56 23.04
CA ALA A 445 -11.86 4.83 23.88
C ALA A 445 -13.05 5.34 23.07
N ASN A 446 -14.20 4.71 23.26
CA ASN A 446 -15.49 5.09 22.66
C ASN A 446 -16.63 4.90 23.69
N SER A 447 -17.88 5.14 23.31
CA SER A 447 -19.02 5.08 24.24
C SER A 447 -19.18 3.66 24.83
N THR A 448 -18.95 2.63 24.00
CA THR A 448 -19.00 1.22 24.40
C THR A 448 -17.93 0.88 25.44
N SER A 449 -16.69 1.31 25.22
CA SER A 449 -15.58 1.06 26.15
C SER A 449 -15.80 1.68 27.53
N GLN A 450 -16.57 2.77 27.63
CA GLN A 450 -16.87 3.43 28.90
C GLN A 450 -17.87 2.61 29.75
N ARG A 451 -18.69 1.78 29.09
CA ARG A 451 -19.69 0.90 29.71
C ARG A 451 -19.20 -0.53 29.88
N ALA A 452 -18.12 -0.91 29.20
CA ALA A 452 -17.54 -2.22 29.29
C ALA A 452 -17.10 -2.57 30.71
N LYS A 453 -17.48 -3.77 31.15
CA LYS A 453 -17.03 -4.39 32.41
C LYS A 453 -15.61 -4.90 32.26
N VAL A 454 -15.28 -5.51 31.13
CA VAL A 454 -13.92 -5.97 30.81
C VAL A 454 -13.44 -5.28 29.53
N ILE A 455 -12.20 -4.79 29.53
CA ILE A 455 -11.57 -4.13 28.39
C ILE A 455 -10.27 -4.85 28.04
N PHE A 456 -10.17 -5.25 26.77
CA PHE A 456 -8.96 -5.73 26.13
C PHE A 456 -8.48 -4.71 25.10
N PRO A 457 -7.39 -3.97 25.36
CA PRO A 457 -6.86 -3.04 24.38
C PRO A 457 -6.29 -3.78 23.17
N SER A 458 -6.87 -3.55 22.00
CA SER A 458 -6.44 -4.20 20.76
C SER A 458 -5.16 -3.58 20.21
N LEU A 459 -4.33 -4.39 19.56
CA LEU A 459 -3.16 -3.89 18.84
C LEU A 459 -3.52 -3.46 17.42
N SER A 460 -2.94 -2.34 16.97
CA SER A 460 -3.11 -1.86 15.60
C SER A 460 -2.38 -2.74 14.57
N VAL A 461 -2.71 -2.58 13.29
CA VAL A 461 -1.98 -3.21 12.16
C VAL A 461 -0.48 -2.90 12.13
N PHE A 462 -0.04 -1.85 12.84
CA PHE A 462 1.36 -1.46 12.93
C PHE A 462 2.12 -2.15 14.08
N GLU A 463 1.40 -2.78 15.01
CA GLU A 463 1.92 -3.30 16.29
C GLU A 463 1.81 -4.81 16.40
N LYS A 464 1.17 -5.46 15.42
CA LYS A 464 1.11 -6.90 15.28
C LYS A 464 1.46 -7.30 13.85
N SER A 465 1.65 -8.58 13.65
CA SER A 465 1.74 -9.21 12.34
C SER A 465 0.47 -10.02 12.09
N GLY A 466 0.12 -10.24 10.83
CA GLY A 466 -1.08 -11.02 10.50
C GLY A 466 -1.39 -10.96 9.01
N THR A 467 -2.61 -11.36 8.67
CA THR A 467 -3.07 -11.38 7.28
C THR A 467 -4.47 -10.79 7.10
N PHE A 468 -4.69 -10.24 5.91
CA PHE A 468 -5.98 -9.75 5.44
C PHE A 468 -6.29 -10.28 4.04
N ILE A 469 -7.58 -10.40 3.73
CA ILE A 469 -8.08 -10.75 2.40
C ILE A 469 -8.88 -9.56 1.87
N ASN A 470 -8.34 -8.92 0.85
CA ASN A 470 -8.90 -7.70 0.27
C ASN A 470 -10.10 -7.97 -0.65
N GLN A 471 -10.64 -6.90 -1.25
CA GLN A 471 -11.80 -6.91 -2.15
C GLN A 471 -11.70 -7.85 -3.37
N ASN A 472 -10.49 -8.23 -3.76
CA ASN A 472 -10.19 -9.13 -4.87
C ASN A 472 -9.95 -10.58 -4.43
N PHE A 473 -10.31 -10.94 -3.18
CA PHE A 473 -9.96 -12.23 -2.58
C PHE A 473 -8.44 -12.49 -2.59
N ARG A 474 -7.63 -11.43 -2.47
CA ARG A 474 -6.17 -11.56 -2.39
C ARG A 474 -5.75 -11.57 -0.93
N LEU A 475 -5.16 -12.69 -0.52
CA LEU A 475 -4.51 -12.86 0.78
C LEU A 475 -3.20 -12.07 0.80
N GLN A 476 -3.07 -11.18 1.78
CA GLN A 476 -1.91 -10.32 1.94
C GLN A 476 -1.39 -10.37 3.38
N GLN A 477 -0.08 -10.41 3.53
CA GLN A 477 0.62 -10.37 4.81
C GLN A 477 1.04 -8.94 5.18
N PHE A 478 0.97 -8.63 6.47
CA PHE A 478 1.61 -7.45 7.06
C PHE A 478 2.46 -7.83 8.27
N LEU A 479 3.46 -6.99 8.58
CA LEU A 479 4.44 -7.23 9.63
C LEU A 479 4.39 -6.13 10.68
N GLN A 480 4.69 -6.49 11.93
CA GLN A 480 4.83 -5.56 13.05
C GLN A 480 5.94 -4.50 12.77
N ALA A 481 5.53 -3.23 12.72
CA ALA A 481 6.41 -2.10 12.41
C ALA A 481 7.00 -1.43 13.66
N ILE A 482 6.22 -1.39 14.74
CA ILE A 482 6.59 -0.86 16.06
C ILE A 482 6.21 -1.87 17.14
N PRO A 483 6.89 -1.89 18.30
CA PRO A 483 6.50 -2.74 19.40
C PRO A 483 5.10 -2.35 19.92
N ALA A 484 4.36 -3.33 20.41
CA ALA A 484 3.14 -3.11 21.16
C ALA A 484 3.41 -2.28 22.45
N PRO A 485 2.41 -1.57 22.98
CA PRO A 485 2.51 -0.99 24.31
C PRO A 485 2.85 -2.06 25.35
N LEU A 486 3.57 -1.65 26.40
CA LEU A 486 4.07 -2.55 27.43
C LEU A 486 2.92 -3.34 28.07
N GLY A 487 3.05 -4.67 28.10
CA GLY A 487 2.08 -5.57 28.72
C GLY A 487 0.91 -5.99 27.82
N LEU A 488 0.76 -5.39 26.63
CA LEU A 488 -0.27 -5.80 25.68
C LEU A 488 0.23 -6.90 24.74
N ILE A 489 -0.67 -7.82 24.40
CA ILE A 489 -0.47 -8.86 23.38
C ILE A 489 -1.55 -8.73 22.30
N SER A 490 -1.39 -9.42 21.16
CA SER A 490 -2.39 -9.37 20.09
C SER A 490 -3.72 -9.99 20.51
N ASP A 491 -4.82 -9.53 19.91
CA ASP A 491 -6.16 -10.08 20.12
C ASP A 491 -6.18 -11.58 19.80
N ALA A 492 -5.45 -12.04 18.78
CA ALA A 492 -5.28 -13.48 18.51
C ALA A 492 -4.69 -14.23 19.71
N ALA A 493 -3.70 -13.66 20.39
CA ALA A 493 -3.11 -14.29 21.56
C ALA A 493 -4.07 -14.28 22.76
N VAL A 494 -4.83 -13.19 22.96
CA VAL A 494 -5.87 -13.12 24.00
C VAL A 494 -6.98 -14.14 23.73
N LEU A 495 -7.51 -14.20 22.50
CA LEU A 495 -8.55 -15.14 22.09
C LEU A 495 -8.11 -16.58 22.29
N ARG A 496 -6.86 -16.91 21.94
CA ARG A 496 -6.29 -18.23 22.18
C ARG A 496 -6.25 -18.58 23.67
N GLN A 497 -5.85 -17.64 24.53
CA GLN A 497 -5.83 -17.89 25.97
C GLN A 497 -7.22 -18.06 26.56
N ILE A 498 -8.23 -17.31 26.06
CA ILE A 498 -9.64 -17.52 26.43
C ILE A 498 -10.09 -18.92 26.02
N LEU A 499 -9.83 -19.33 24.78
CA LEU A 499 -10.18 -20.67 24.28
C LEU A 499 -9.52 -21.78 25.10
N LEU A 500 -8.23 -21.65 25.42
CA LEU A 500 -7.50 -22.59 26.28
C LEU A 500 -8.12 -22.66 27.68
N ALA A 501 -8.51 -21.53 28.27
CA ALA A 501 -9.19 -21.49 29.56
C ALA A 501 -10.59 -22.15 29.51
N MET A 502 -11.22 -22.22 28.34
CA MET A 502 -12.47 -22.95 28.07
C MET A 502 -12.25 -24.41 27.66
N GLY A 503 -11.01 -24.90 27.70
CA GLY A 503 -10.63 -26.27 27.37
C GLY A 503 -10.46 -26.56 25.88
N GLU A 504 -10.28 -25.55 25.03
CA GLU A 504 -10.00 -25.69 23.59
C GLU A 504 -8.51 -25.50 23.29
N GLY A 505 -7.87 -26.51 22.66
CA GLY A 505 -6.47 -26.48 22.23
C GLY A 505 -5.47 -27.09 23.22
N GLU A 506 -4.21 -27.16 22.81
CA GLU A 506 -3.11 -27.71 23.62
C GLU A 506 -2.38 -26.60 24.39
N ALA A 507 -2.44 -26.66 25.73
CA ALA A 507 -1.86 -25.63 26.61
C ALA A 507 -0.32 -25.49 26.47
N ASP A 508 0.37 -26.56 26.08
CA ASP A 508 1.83 -26.60 25.98
C ASP A 508 2.36 -26.01 24.66
N GLU A 509 1.49 -25.77 23.66
CA GLU A 509 1.92 -25.17 22.40
C GLU A 509 2.08 -23.64 22.58
N PRO A 510 3.24 -23.05 22.23
CA PRO A 510 3.44 -21.61 22.32
C PRO A 510 2.62 -20.86 21.25
N PHE A 511 2.13 -19.67 21.59
CA PHE A 511 1.46 -18.80 20.62
C PHE A 511 2.43 -18.42 19.49
N SER A 512 2.05 -18.73 18.25
CA SER A 512 2.68 -18.24 17.04
C SER A 512 1.65 -18.12 15.93
N ILE A 513 1.87 -17.20 14.99
CA ILE A 513 1.00 -17.05 13.82
C ILE A 513 1.10 -18.31 12.95
N GLU A 514 2.28 -18.90 12.87
CA GLU A 514 2.57 -20.14 12.14
C GLU A 514 1.74 -21.32 12.66
N ALA A 515 1.59 -21.46 13.99
CA ALA A 515 0.73 -22.49 14.58
C ALA A 515 -0.74 -22.31 14.16
N ILE A 516 -1.25 -21.07 14.18
CA ILE A 516 -2.62 -20.78 13.72
C ILE A 516 -2.76 -21.10 12.24
N TRP A 517 -1.77 -20.75 11.42
CA TRP A 517 -1.77 -21.03 9.99
C TRP A 517 -1.73 -22.52 9.66
N LYS A 518 -1.06 -23.33 10.48
CA LYS A 518 -1.13 -24.79 10.37
C LYS A 518 -2.58 -25.26 10.51
N SER A 519 -3.27 -24.87 11.57
CA SER A 519 -4.69 -25.22 11.77
C SER A 519 -5.61 -24.66 10.68
N LEU A 520 -5.39 -23.41 10.23
CA LEU A 520 -6.11 -22.80 9.12
C LEU A 520 -5.96 -23.63 7.83
N SER A 521 -4.73 -24.03 7.49
CA SER A 521 -4.43 -24.78 6.27
C SER A 521 -5.02 -26.20 6.27
N GLU A 522 -5.17 -26.80 7.45
CA GLU A 522 -5.79 -28.11 7.65
C GLU A 522 -7.33 -28.03 7.60
N THR A 523 -7.90 -26.93 8.10
CA THR A 523 -9.36 -26.79 8.29
C THR A 523 -10.06 -26.15 7.09
N ILE A 524 -9.42 -25.18 6.43
CA ILE A 524 -10.03 -24.36 5.37
C ILE A 524 -9.41 -24.73 4.02
N PRO A 525 -10.20 -25.29 3.07
CA PRO A 525 -9.70 -25.74 1.78
C PRO A 525 -8.95 -24.67 0.99
N SER A 526 -9.39 -23.40 1.05
CA SER A 526 -8.76 -22.27 0.35
C SER A 526 -7.36 -21.93 0.86
N PHE A 527 -6.98 -22.39 2.06
CA PHE A 527 -5.65 -22.17 2.65
C PHE A 527 -4.76 -23.40 2.59
N LYS A 528 -5.20 -24.49 1.95
CA LYS A 528 -4.46 -25.74 1.91
C LYS A 528 -3.07 -25.55 1.30
N GLY A 529 -2.05 -25.92 2.07
CA GLY A 529 -0.64 -25.82 1.66
C GLY A 529 -0.04 -24.41 1.66
N ILE A 530 -0.76 -23.42 2.21
CA ILE A 530 -0.23 -22.07 2.41
C ILE A 530 0.38 -21.99 3.82
N GLU A 531 1.65 -21.59 3.89
CA GLU A 531 2.31 -21.26 5.16
C GLU A 531 2.41 -19.73 5.27
N TRP A 532 2.23 -19.18 6.47
CA TRP A 532 2.28 -17.72 6.68
C TRP A 532 3.59 -17.10 6.17
N SER A 533 4.73 -17.71 6.50
CA SER A 533 6.06 -17.24 6.12
C SER A 533 6.36 -17.35 4.62
N SER A 534 5.60 -18.15 3.87
CA SER A 534 5.77 -18.34 2.42
C SER A 534 4.83 -17.47 1.57
N ILE A 535 3.95 -16.68 2.20
CA ILE A 535 3.08 -15.74 1.49
C ILE A 535 3.98 -14.72 0.75
N PRO A 536 3.91 -14.64 -0.59
CA PRO A 536 4.73 -13.72 -1.37
C PRO A 536 4.35 -12.26 -1.08
N GLU A 537 5.26 -11.34 -1.40
CA GLU A 537 5.10 -9.92 -1.15
C GLU A 537 3.88 -9.31 -1.87
N GLU A 538 3.51 -9.85 -3.02
CA GLU A 538 2.36 -9.46 -3.83
C GLU A 538 1.05 -10.08 -3.33
N GLY A 539 1.12 -10.99 -2.36
CA GLY A 539 -0.01 -11.78 -1.87
C GLY A 539 -0.44 -12.90 -2.82
N ILE A 540 -1.40 -13.70 -2.37
CA ILE A 540 -1.93 -14.86 -3.10
C ILE A 540 -3.37 -14.55 -3.52
N ALA A 541 -3.69 -14.70 -4.81
CA ALA A 541 -5.08 -14.67 -5.24
C ALA A 541 -5.77 -15.97 -4.83
N LEU A 542 -6.85 -15.87 -4.07
CA LEU A 542 -7.64 -17.02 -3.65
C LEU A 542 -8.85 -17.19 -4.57
N GLU A 543 -9.32 -18.43 -4.68
CA GLU A 543 -10.57 -18.74 -5.35
C GLU A 543 -11.75 -18.26 -4.50
N ALA A 544 -12.55 -17.34 -5.04
CA ALA A 544 -13.74 -16.81 -4.37
C ALA A 544 -14.86 -17.87 -4.21
N GLY A 545 -14.85 -18.92 -5.05
CA GLY A 545 -15.83 -20.01 -4.99
C GLY A 545 -17.28 -19.50 -5.03
N ALA A 546 -18.10 -19.99 -4.09
CA ALA A 546 -19.51 -19.61 -3.95
C ALA A 546 -19.73 -18.14 -3.56
N PHE A 547 -18.72 -17.47 -2.99
CA PHE A 547 -18.83 -16.09 -2.54
C PHE A 547 -18.71 -15.07 -3.68
N LYS A 548 -18.32 -15.52 -4.88
CA LYS A 548 -18.09 -14.65 -6.04
C LYS A 548 -19.31 -13.85 -6.45
N ASP A 549 -20.50 -14.40 -6.23
CA ASP A 549 -21.76 -13.82 -6.70
C ASP A 549 -22.54 -13.10 -5.58
N LEU A 550 -21.92 -12.89 -4.41
CA LEU A 550 -22.51 -12.07 -3.36
C LEU A 550 -22.57 -10.59 -3.78
N PRO A 551 -23.63 -9.85 -3.38
CA PRO A 551 -23.83 -8.46 -3.75
C PRO A 551 -22.94 -7.51 -2.93
N PHE A 552 -21.64 -7.55 -3.19
CA PHE A 552 -20.66 -6.61 -2.66
C PHE A 552 -21.02 -5.16 -3.05
N VAL A 553 -20.72 -4.22 -2.16
CA VAL A 553 -21.14 -2.81 -2.29
C VAL A 553 -20.18 -1.99 -3.15
N GLU A 554 -18.97 -2.52 -3.36
CA GLU A 554 -17.90 -1.86 -4.09
C GLU A 554 -18.26 -1.63 -5.56
N THR A 555 -18.01 -0.42 -6.03
CA THR A 555 -18.12 -0.07 -7.44
C THR A 555 -16.81 -0.34 -8.19
N GLU A 556 -16.81 -0.20 -9.52
CA GLU A 556 -15.57 -0.32 -10.30
C GLU A 556 -14.54 0.69 -9.80
N ASN A 557 -13.35 0.19 -9.44
CA ASN A 557 -12.23 1.00 -9.00
C ASN A 557 -10.92 0.53 -9.65
N LEU A 558 -9.77 1.06 -9.22
CA LEU A 558 -8.49 0.87 -9.92
C LEU A 558 -8.18 -0.59 -10.27
N LYS A 559 -8.47 -1.52 -9.37
CA LYS A 559 -8.19 -2.96 -9.53
C LYS A 559 -9.38 -3.87 -9.25
N TYR A 560 -10.57 -3.33 -9.07
CA TYR A 560 -11.78 -4.12 -8.84
C TYR A 560 -12.81 -3.82 -9.93
N LYS A 561 -13.34 -4.88 -10.53
CA LYS A 561 -14.41 -4.81 -11.52
C LYS A 561 -15.60 -5.63 -11.00
N PRO A 562 -16.70 -4.98 -10.56
CA PRO A 562 -17.89 -5.71 -10.17
C PRO A 562 -18.51 -6.39 -11.40
N ARG A 563 -18.91 -7.65 -11.25
CA ARG A 563 -19.50 -8.44 -12.35
C ARG A 563 -20.81 -7.88 -12.91
N SER A 564 -21.54 -7.06 -12.15
CA SER A 564 -22.79 -6.43 -12.61
C SER A 564 -22.61 -5.50 -13.83
N VAL A 565 -21.38 -5.09 -14.15
CA VAL A 565 -21.06 -4.25 -15.31
C VAL A 565 -21.03 -5.04 -16.63
N GLU A 566 -20.87 -6.37 -16.59
CA GLU A 566 -20.91 -7.20 -17.81
C GLU A 566 -22.33 -7.41 -18.35
N ALA A 567 -23.38 -7.20 -17.53
CA ALA A 567 -24.77 -7.41 -17.94
C ALA A 567 -25.42 -6.19 -18.62
N VAL A 568 -24.83 -4.98 -18.53
CA VAL A 568 -25.42 -3.74 -19.08
C VAL A 568 -24.75 -3.29 -20.39
N ALA A 569 -23.63 -3.91 -20.77
CA ALA A 569 -22.93 -3.60 -22.02
C ALA A 569 -23.41 -4.42 -23.25
N GLN A 570 -24.49 -5.20 -23.11
CA GLN A 570 -25.05 -6.04 -24.19
C GLN A 570 -26.59 -5.89 -24.38
N THR A 571 -27.12 -4.68 -24.18
CA THR A 571 -28.48 -4.33 -24.63
C THR A 571 -28.49 -3.05 -25.44
#